data_AF-A0AA85IXL2-F1
#
_entry.id   AF-A0AA85IXL2-F1
#
_cell.length_a   1.000
_cell.length_b   1.000
_cell.length_c   1.000
_cell.angle_alpha   90.00
_cell.angle_beta   90.00
_cell.angle_gamma   90.00
#
_symmetry.space_group_name_H-M   'P 1'
#
loop_
_entity.id
_entity.type
_entity.pdbx_description
1 polymer ?
#
loop_
_entity_poly.entity_id
_entity_poly.type
_entity_poly.pdbx_seq_one_letter_code
_entity_poly.pdbx_strand_id
1 'polypeptide(L)'
;MVKARKVPNATKEELMMLTVSEIISHLLKAIDEKRDVDLNKLKSAVSSKYGLASQPRLVDLIAAVPTEHKHILLPRLKAKPVRSASGIVVIAVMCKPHRCPHIAMTGNVCVYCPGGPDSDFEYSTQSYTGYEPTSMRAIRARYNPFIQTRHRIEQLQQLGHACDKVEFIVMGGTFMCLSEEYRDYFIRSLHDALSGHTSQNVDEAVSYSERSKTKCVGITIETRPDYCLKKHLSEMLRYGCTRLEIGVQSVYEDVARDTNRGHTVKAVCESFHMSKDAGFKVVAHMMPDLPNVGWKEI
;
A
#
# COMPACT_ATOMS: atom_id res chain seq x y z
N MET A 1 28.20 4.80 -34.56
CA MET A 1 28.86 4.94 -33.25
C MET A 1 28.89 6.42 -32.87
N VAL A 2 28.03 6.87 -31.97
CA VAL A 2 28.06 8.25 -31.47
C VAL A 2 29.24 8.35 -30.50
N LYS A 3 30.29 9.11 -30.85
CA LYS A 3 31.47 9.31 -30.01
C LYS A 3 31.03 9.96 -28.68
N ALA A 4 31.42 9.34 -27.56
CA ALA A 4 31.16 9.88 -26.23
C ALA A 4 31.76 11.28 -26.11
N ARG A 5 30.94 12.27 -25.73
CA ARG A 5 31.39 13.64 -25.51
C ARG A 5 32.10 13.65 -24.17
N LYS A 6 33.43 13.45 -24.16
CA LYS A 6 34.25 13.53 -22.94
C LYS A 6 34.26 14.99 -22.47
N VAL A 7 33.41 15.30 -21.49
CA VAL A 7 33.49 16.57 -20.74
C VAL A 7 34.72 16.45 -19.84
N PRO A 8 35.78 17.26 -20.03
CA PRO A 8 37.00 17.15 -19.23
C PRO A 8 36.70 17.48 -17.76
N ASN A 9 37.22 16.67 -16.82
CA ASN A 9 37.12 16.85 -15.37
C ASN A 9 35.71 16.85 -14.74
N ALA A 10 34.67 16.40 -15.46
CA ALA A 10 33.33 16.31 -14.87
C ALA A 10 33.20 15.11 -13.92
N THR A 11 32.62 15.35 -12.74
CA THR A 11 32.28 14.29 -11.78
C THR A 11 31.13 13.42 -12.31
N LYS A 12 30.93 12.25 -11.70
CA LYS A 12 29.84 11.34 -12.08
C LYS A 12 28.47 12.00 -11.86
N GLU A 13 28.30 12.77 -10.79
CA GLU A 13 27.07 13.51 -10.52
C GLU A 13 26.82 14.60 -11.57
N GLU A 14 27.86 15.34 -11.98
CA GLU A 14 27.75 16.38 -13.02
C GLU A 14 27.35 15.78 -14.37
N LEU A 15 27.96 14.66 -14.77
CA LEU A 15 27.57 13.94 -15.98
C LEU A 15 26.12 13.45 -15.93
N MET A 16 25.66 13.01 -14.76
CA MET A 16 24.26 12.61 -14.55
C MET A 16 23.31 13.81 -14.71
N MET A 17 23.64 14.96 -14.11
CA MET A 17 22.83 16.18 -14.25
C MET A 17 22.76 16.68 -15.69
N LEU A 18 23.89 16.68 -16.41
CA LEU A 18 23.95 17.05 -17.83
C LEU A 18 23.08 16.10 -18.68
N THR A 19 23.15 14.80 -18.42
CA THR A 19 22.34 13.79 -19.11
C THR A 19 20.85 14.02 -18.87
N VAL A 20 20.45 14.26 -17.63
CA VAL A 20 19.05 14.55 -17.26
C VAL A 20 18.55 15.83 -17.93
N SER A 21 19.35 16.90 -17.91
CA SER A 21 19.02 18.18 -18.54
C SER A 21 18.85 18.06 -20.06
N GLU A 22 19.74 17.30 -20.72
CA GLU A 22 19.65 17.05 -22.16
C GLU A 22 18.40 16.21 -22.50
N ILE A 23 18.07 15.19 -21.71
CA ILE A 23 16.83 14.40 -21.90
C ILE A 23 15.60 15.29 -21.80
N ILE A 24 15.52 16.16 -20.79
CA ILE A 24 14.37 17.07 -20.61
C ILE A 24 14.25 18.04 -21.79
N SER A 25 15.37 18.61 -22.24
CA SER A 25 15.39 19.51 -23.40
C SER A 25 14.87 18.82 -24.67
N HIS A 26 15.24 17.55 -24.88
CA HIS A 26 14.72 16.75 -25.99
C HIS A 26 13.21 16.47 -25.86
N LEU A 27 12.74 16.19 -24.65
CA LEU A 27 11.31 15.96 -24.39
C LEU A 27 10.47 17.22 -24.65
N LEU A 28 10.97 18.40 -24.24
CA LEU A 28 10.30 19.68 -24.50
C LEU A 28 10.21 19.99 -25.99
N LYS A 29 11.33 19.87 -26.71
CA LYS A 29 11.34 20.07 -28.17
C LYS A 29 10.39 19.10 -28.90
N ALA A 30 10.31 17.85 -28.45
CA ALA A 30 9.39 16.90 -29.03
C ALA A 30 7.90 17.21 -28.75
N ILE A 31 7.60 17.84 -27.61
CA ILE A 31 6.26 18.34 -27.30
C ILE A 31 5.88 19.46 -28.25
N ASP A 32 6.76 20.45 -28.44
CA ASP A 32 6.53 21.58 -29.35
C ASP A 32 6.29 21.09 -30.79
N GLU A 33 7.02 20.05 -31.20
CA GLU A 33 6.91 19.41 -32.51
C GLU A 33 5.80 18.34 -32.58
N LYS A 34 5.01 18.14 -31.52
CA LYS A 34 3.95 17.10 -31.40
C LYS A 34 4.41 15.69 -31.80
N ARG A 35 5.68 15.35 -31.56
CA ARG A 35 6.24 14.02 -31.87
C ARG A 35 6.14 13.10 -30.66
N ASP A 36 5.80 11.84 -30.90
CA ASP A 36 5.88 10.82 -29.86
C ASP A 36 7.33 10.37 -29.65
N VAL A 37 7.72 10.19 -28.40
CA VAL A 37 9.11 9.89 -28.02
C VAL A 37 9.16 8.65 -27.14
N ASP A 38 9.88 7.65 -27.62
CA ASP A 38 10.25 6.50 -26.81
C ASP A 38 11.27 6.91 -25.74
N LEU A 39 10.80 7.02 -24.50
CA LEU A 39 11.60 7.45 -23.36
C LEU A 39 12.80 6.54 -23.10
N ASN A 40 12.68 5.24 -23.34
CA ASN A 40 13.75 4.27 -23.08
C ASN A 40 14.87 4.41 -24.10
N LYS A 41 14.51 4.61 -25.38
CA LYS A 41 15.49 4.88 -26.44
C LYS A 41 16.21 6.21 -26.20
N LEU A 42 15.48 7.25 -25.82
CA LEU A 42 16.06 8.55 -25.52
C LEU A 42 17.04 8.47 -24.33
N LYS A 43 16.63 7.84 -23.23
CA LYS A 43 17.52 7.62 -22.07
C LYS A 43 18.78 6.87 -22.48
N SER A 44 18.64 5.81 -23.26
CA SER A 44 19.78 5.01 -23.72
C SER A 44 20.75 5.83 -24.57
N ALA A 45 20.23 6.59 -25.56
CA ALA A 45 21.05 7.37 -26.48
C ALA A 45 21.83 8.48 -25.76
N VAL A 46 21.18 9.23 -24.85
CA VAL A 46 21.82 10.31 -24.12
C VAL A 46 22.78 9.77 -23.06
N SER A 47 22.43 8.68 -22.37
CA SER A 47 23.37 8.02 -21.42
C SER A 47 24.63 7.50 -22.12
N SER A 48 24.51 6.92 -23.32
CA SER A 48 25.67 6.50 -24.11
C SER A 48 26.52 7.69 -24.59
N LYS A 49 25.89 8.82 -24.94
CA LYS A 49 26.60 10.04 -25.34
C LYS A 49 27.51 10.58 -24.23
N TYR A 50 27.08 10.50 -22.98
CA TYR A 50 27.85 10.94 -21.81
C TYR A 50 28.69 9.83 -21.15
N GLY A 51 28.63 8.60 -21.66
CA GLY A 51 29.43 7.47 -21.14
C GLY A 51 29.01 6.99 -19.76
N LEU A 52 27.73 7.14 -19.38
CA LEU A 52 27.22 6.68 -18.09
C LEU A 52 27.08 5.15 -18.05
N ALA A 53 27.51 4.55 -16.95
CA ALA A 53 27.36 3.10 -16.70
C ALA A 53 25.90 2.68 -16.44
N SER A 54 25.07 3.60 -15.98
CA SER A 54 23.65 3.36 -15.69
C SER A 54 22.78 4.50 -16.20
N GLN A 55 21.54 4.17 -16.56
CA GLN A 55 20.57 5.18 -17.00
C GLN A 55 20.04 6.01 -15.81
N PRO A 56 19.67 7.28 -16.02
CA PRO A 56 18.98 8.09 -15.01
C PRO A 56 17.69 7.41 -14.55
N ARG A 57 17.36 7.53 -13.26
CA ARG A 57 16.09 7.00 -12.76
C ARG A 57 14.97 7.94 -13.17
N LEU A 58 13.76 7.41 -13.27
CA LEU A 58 12.59 8.21 -13.61
C LEU A 58 12.32 9.33 -12.59
N VAL A 59 12.60 9.06 -11.30
CA VAL A 59 12.51 10.04 -10.21
C VAL A 59 13.45 11.23 -10.45
N ASP A 60 14.68 10.96 -10.92
CA ASP A 60 15.67 12.01 -11.20
C ASP A 60 15.21 12.89 -12.38
N LEU A 61 14.60 12.27 -13.41
CA LEU A 61 14.00 12.99 -14.54
C LEU A 61 12.82 13.87 -14.09
N ILE A 62 11.92 13.33 -13.28
CA ILE A 62 10.75 14.05 -12.75
C ILE A 62 11.17 15.24 -11.88
N ALA A 63 12.18 15.04 -11.02
CA ALA A 63 12.68 16.09 -10.13
C ALA A 63 13.30 17.27 -10.89
N ALA A 64 13.94 17.00 -12.03
CA ALA A 64 14.58 18.02 -12.86
C ALA A 64 13.64 18.74 -13.82
N VAL A 65 12.35 18.37 -13.90
CA VAL A 65 11.37 19.08 -14.75
C VAL A 65 11.12 20.50 -14.23
N PRO A 66 11.30 21.55 -15.05
CA PRO A 66 10.97 22.93 -14.68
C PRO A 66 9.51 23.08 -14.25
N THR A 67 9.25 23.89 -13.22
CA THR A 67 7.90 24.13 -12.66
C THR A 67 6.88 24.54 -13.70
N GLU A 68 7.29 25.36 -14.67
CA GLU A 68 6.46 25.84 -15.78
C GLU A 68 5.96 24.70 -16.67
N HIS A 69 6.74 23.63 -16.83
CA HIS A 69 6.45 22.54 -17.77
C HIS A 69 6.00 21.26 -17.07
N LYS A 70 5.92 21.26 -15.73
CA LYS A 70 5.43 20.11 -14.93
C LYS A 70 4.06 19.65 -15.37
N HIS A 71 3.14 20.56 -15.68
CA HIS A 71 1.77 20.22 -16.08
C HIS A 71 1.71 19.43 -17.41
N ILE A 72 2.68 19.61 -18.31
CA ILE A 72 2.75 18.94 -19.62
C ILE A 72 3.54 17.64 -19.52
N LEU A 73 4.68 17.67 -18.83
CA LEU A 73 5.63 16.55 -18.79
C LEU A 73 5.29 15.49 -17.74
N LEU A 74 4.75 15.86 -16.58
CA LEU A 74 4.44 14.88 -15.52
C LEU A 74 3.48 13.77 -15.97
N PRO A 75 2.38 14.04 -16.70
CA PRO A 75 1.49 12.99 -17.18
C PRO A 75 2.19 11.94 -18.06
N ARG A 76 3.19 12.35 -18.85
CA ARG A 76 3.97 11.46 -19.73
C ARG A 76 5.11 10.74 -19.01
N LEU A 77 5.66 11.34 -17.96
CA LEU A 77 6.75 10.79 -17.14
C LEU A 77 6.24 9.97 -15.94
N LYS A 78 4.93 9.91 -15.71
CA LYS A 78 4.33 9.22 -14.58
C LYS A 78 4.53 7.71 -14.67
N ALA A 79 5.07 7.12 -13.61
CA ALA A 79 5.21 5.66 -13.53
C ALA A 79 3.85 4.99 -13.34
N LYS A 80 3.54 3.93 -14.11
CA LYS A 80 2.33 3.08 -13.93
C LYS A 80 1.06 3.92 -13.72
N PRO A 81 0.60 4.69 -14.74
CA PRO A 81 -0.46 5.69 -14.59
C PRO A 81 -1.76 5.13 -14.00
N VAL A 82 -2.07 3.85 -14.26
CA VAL A 82 -3.21 3.10 -13.72
C VAL A 82 -3.34 3.17 -12.19
N ARG A 83 -2.24 3.34 -11.45
CA ARG A 83 -2.23 3.34 -9.97
C ARG A 83 -2.97 4.50 -9.31
N SER A 84 -3.26 5.55 -10.06
CA SER A 84 -3.96 6.74 -9.57
C SER A 84 -4.89 7.30 -10.65
N ALA A 85 -5.31 6.44 -11.58
CA ALA A 85 -6.20 6.85 -12.68
C ALA A 85 -7.57 7.31 -12.13
N SER A 86 -8.02 6.72 -11.03
CA SER A 86 -9.22 7.11 -10.28
C SER A 86 -9.05 8.40 -9.45
N GLY A 87 -7.84 8.98 -9.41
CA GLY A 87 -7.51 10.10 -8.53
C GLY A 87 -7.39 9.73 -7.04
N ILE A 88 -7.48 8.44 -6.70
CA ILE A 88 -7.29 7.93 -5.33
C ILE A 88 -5.98 7.14 -5.28
N VAL A 89 -5.19 7.39 -4.25
CA VAL A 89 -3.95 6.68 -3.96
C VAL A 89 -4.18 5.66 -2.86
N VAL A 90 -3.95 4.38 -3.17
CA VAL A 90 -4.07 3.29 -2.20
C VAL A 90 -2.75 3.09 -1.44
N ILE A 91 -2.81 3.18 -0.12
CA ILE A 91 -1.68 2.97 0.79
C ILE A 91 -1.98 1.80 1.70
N ALA A 92 -1.32 0.67 1.41
CA ALA A 92 -1.38 -0.51 2.25
C ALA A 92 -0.30 -0.44 3.35
N VAL A 93 -0.72 -0.60 4.60
CA VAL A 93 0.11 -0.58 5.81
C VAL A 93 -0.09 -1.87 6.59
N MET A 94 0.96 -2.35 7.25
CA MET A 94 0.89 -3.55 8.08
C MET A 94 1.02 -3.19 9.56
N CYS A 95 0.17 -3.81 10.38
CA CYS A 95 0.30 -3.76 11.83
C CYS A 95 1.44 -4.66 12.31
N LYS A 96 1.81 -4.54 13.59
CA LYS A 96 2.89 -5.35 14.18
C LYS A 96 2.61 -6.85 14.01
N PRO A 97 3.64 -7.69 13.79
CA PRO A 97 3.52 -9.14 13.87
C PRO A 97 2.95 -9.56 15.23
N HIS A 98 1.91 -10.39 15.21
CA HIS A 98 1.28 -10.95 16.39
C HIS A 98 0.62 -12.28 16.03
N ARG A 99 0.39 -13.12 17.05
CA ARG A 99 -0.27 -14.41 16.88
C ARG A 99 -1.76 -14.22 16.63
N CYS A 100 -2.33 -15.07 15.76
CA CYS A 100 -3.77 -15.17 15.56
C CYS A 100 -4.48 -15.56 16.87
N PRO A 101 -5.64 -14.96 17.21
CA PRO A 101 -6.32 -15.22 18.48
C PRO A 101 -6.82 -16.66 18.64
N HIS A 102 -7.28 -17.29 17.55
CA HIS A 102 -7.84 -18.63 17.61
C HIS A 102 -6.81 -19.69 18.03
N ILE A 103 -5.50 -19.43 17.92
CA ILE A 103 -4.46 -20.37 18.37
C ILE A 103 -4.63 -20.77 19.84
N ALA A 104 -5.16 -19.87 20.68
CA ALA A 104 -5.42 -20.15 22.08
C ALA A 104 -6.56 -21.18 22.28
N MET A 105 -7.45 -21.32 21.30
CA MET A 105 -8.59 -22.24 21.34
C MET A 105 -8.35 -23.51 20.52
N THR A 106 -7.69 -23.38 19.37
CA THR A 106 -7.48 -24.47 18.39
C THR A 106 -6.11 -25.12 18.50
N GLY A 107 -5.17 -24.52 19.24
CA GLY A 107 -3.80 -24.99 19.42
C GLY A 107 -2.84 -24.61 18.29
N ASN A 108 -3.33 -24.43 17.05
CA ASN A 108 -2.52 -24.13 15.87
C ASN A 108 -3.17 -23.06 14.98
N VAL A 109 -2.39 -22.49 14.06
CA VAL A 109 -2.86 -21.58 13.00
C VAL A 109 -3.64 -22.33 11.90
N CYS A 110 -4.25 -21.58 10.96
CA CYS A 110 -4.93 -22.16 9.80
C CYS A 110 -3.94 -22.93 8.90
N VAL A 111 -4.37 -24.06 8.35
CA VAL A 111 -3.50 -25.02 7.62
C VAL A 111 -2.72 -24.38 6.47
N TYR A 112 -3.34 -23.47 5.73
CA TYR A 112 -2.75 -22.83 4.54
C TYR A 112 -2.04 -21.50 4.84
N CYS A 113 -2.02 -21.05 6.11
CA CYS A 113 -1.51 -19.72 6.45
C CYS A 113 0.03 -19.72 6.52
N PRO A 114 0.74 -19.01 5.62
CA PRO A 114 2.19 -18.88 5.75
C PRO A 114 2.56 -17.83 6.80
N GLY A 115 3.83 -17.81 7.18
CA GLY A 115 4.40 -16.70 7.94
C GLY A 115 3.90 -16.56 9.37
N GLY A 116 4.17 -15.38 9.93
CA GLY A 116 3.81 -15.04 11.31
C GLY A 116 4.91 -15.34 12.32
N PRO A 117 4.69 -14.98 13.60
CA PRO A 117 5.71 -15.05 14.64
C PRO A 117 6.26 -16.46 14.93
N ASP A 118 5.46 -17.48 14.65
CA ASP A 118 5.79 -18.89 14.93
C ASP A 118 6.26 -19.65 13.68
N SER A 119 6.67 -18.92 12.63
CA SER A 119 7.15 -19.49 11.37
C SER A 119 8.64 -19.24 11.16
N ASP A 120 9.23 -19.94 10.18
CA ASP A 120 10.63 -19.74 9.75
C ASP A 120 10.86 -18.39 9.05
N PHE A 121 9.80 -17.62 8.76
CA PHE A 121 9.92 -16.32 8.12
C PHE A 121 10.20 -15.22 9.15
N GLU A 122 11.45 -14.76 9.16
CA GLU A 122 11.91 -13.72 10.08
C GLU A 122 11.06 -12.44 10.02
N TYR A 123 10.54 -12.03 11.18
CA TYR A 123 9.88 -10.75 11.39
C TYR A 123 8.69 -10.47 10.44
N SER A 124 8.01 -11.53 10.01
CA SER A 124 6.85 -11.49 9.12
C SER A 124 5.51 -11.36 9.86
N THR A 125 4.55 -10.66 9.26
CA THR A 125 3.16 -10.65 9.73
C THR A 125 2.45 -11.95 9.38
N GLN A 126 1.44 -12.32 10.16
CA GLN A 126 0.65 -13.53 9.89
C GLN A 126 0.05 -13.50 8.49
N SER A 127 0.16 -14.62 7.75
CA SER A 127 -0.26 -14.78 6.34
C SER A 127 0.68 -14.17 5.30
N TYR A 128 1.84 -13.64 5.69
CA TYR A 128 2.81 -13.00 4.79
C TYR A 128 4.20 -13.60 4.95
N THR A 129 4.98 -13.67 3.88
CA THR A 129 6.34 -14.25 3.91
C THR A 129 7.42 -13.22 4.26
N GLY A 130 7.12 -11.93 4.14
CA GLY A 130 8.09 -10.84 4.35
C GLY A 130 8.76 -10.36 3.06
N TYR A 131 8.70 -11.15 1.98
CA TYR A 131 9.30 -10.81 0.69
C TYR A 131 8.38 -9.96 -0.20
N GLU A 132 7.12 -9.79 0.18
CA GLU A 132 6.20 -8.96 -0.58
C GLU A 132 6.61 -7.48 -0.48
N PRO A 133 6.41 -6.67 -1.54
CA PRO A 133 6.83 -5.27 -1.53
C PRO A 133 6.29 -4.46 -0.35
N THR A 134 5.07 -4.78 0.11
CA THR A 134 4.48 -4.08 1.27
C THR A 134 5.07 -4.58 2.59
N SER A 135 5.24 -5.89 2.76
CA SER A 135 5.93 -6.49 3.91
C SER A 135 7.35 -5.96 4.06
N MET A 136 8.13 -5.93 2.98
CA MET A 136 9.48 -5.37 3.00
C MET A 136 9.52 -3.89 3.44
N ARG A 137 8.51 -3.09 3.06
CA ARG A 137 8.41 -1.69 3.52
C ARG A 137 8.05 -1.62 5.00
N ALA A 138 7.12 -2.46 5.45
CA ALA A 138 6.72 -2.53 6.85
C ALA A 138 7.88 -2.94 7.76
N ILE A 139 8.65 -3.97 7.37
CA ILE A 139 9.85 -4.44 8.07
C ILE A 139 10.89 -3.32 8.18
N ARG A 140 11.20 -2.62 7.08
CA ARG A 140 12.14 -1.48 7.09
C ARG A 140 11.69 -0.34 8.00
N ALA A 141 10.39 -0.11 8.09
CA ALA A 141 9.80 0.88 8.98
C ALA A 141 9.58 0.36 10.42
N ARG A 142 10.02 -0.87 10.74
CA ARG A 142 9.77 -1.56 12.01
C ARG A 142 8.28 -1.52 12.41
N TYR A 143 7.40 -1.69 11.43
CA TYR A 143 5.94 -1.63 11.58
C TYR A 143 5.40 -0.31 12.16
N ASN A 144 6.18 0.79 12.11
CA ASN A 144 5.71 2.09 12.55
C ASN A 144 4.70 2.67 11.53
N PRO A 145 3.43 2.90 11.91
CA PRO A 145 2.37 3.34 11.00
C PRO A 145 2.64 4.70 10.35
N PHE A 146 3.20 5.65 11.12
CA PHE A 146 3.51 6.99 10.64
C PHE A 146 4.60 6.93 9.55
N ILE A 147 5.69 6.20 9.81
CA ILE A 147 6.81 6.06 8.88
C ILE A 147 6.39 5.29 7.62
N GLN A 148 5.61 4.21 7.75
CA GLN A 148 5.07 3.46 6.61
C GLN A 148 4.27 4.37 5.67
N THR A 149 3.42 5.21 6.24
CA THR A 149 2.56 6.15 5.50
C THR A 149 3.38 7.24 4.82
N ARG A 150 4.23 7.95 5.57
CA ARG A 150 5.07 9.04 5.06
C ARG A 150 5.98 8.59 3.91
N HIS A 151 6.72 7.50 4.10
CA HIS A 151 7.59 6.96 3.06
C HIS A 151 6.81 6.56 1.81
N ARG A 152 5.58 6.03 1.97
CA ARG A 152 4.77 5.64 0.82
C ARG A 152 4.23 6.84 0.04
N ILE A 153 3.81 7.90 0.73
CA ILE A 153 3.36 9.14 0.11
C ILE A 153 4.51 9.80 -0.65
N GLU A 154 5.66 9.96 -0.01
CA GLU A 154 6.86 10.58 -0.61
C GLU A 154 7.31 9.79 -1.84
N GLN A 155 7.35 8.46 -1.76
CA GLN A 155 7.66 7.59 -2.89
C GLN A 155 6.70 7.81 -4.08
N LEU A 156 5.41 7.96 -3.82
CA LEU A 156 4.41 8.15 -4.87
C LEU A 156 4.48 9.55 -5.49
N GLN A 157 4.73 10.58 -4.67
CA GLN A 157 4.97 11.94 -5.15
C GLN A 157 6.22 12.01 -6.03
N GLN A 158 7.31 11.33 -5.64
CA GLN A 158 8.53 11.21 -6.45
C GLN A 158 8.31 10.52 -7.80
N LEU A 159 7.30 9.64 -7.89
CA LEU A 159 6.90 8.97 -9.13
C LEU A 159 5.88 9.77 -9.96
N GLY A 160 5.55 11.01 -9.54
CA GLY A 160 4.65 11.91 -10.24
C GLY A 160 3.16 11.65 -9.98
N HIS A 161 2.81 10.95 -8.90
CA HIS A 161 1.42 10.80 -8.47
C HIS A 161 1.01 11.96 -7.56
N ALA A 162 -0.15 12.57 -7.85
CA ALA A 162 -0.82 13.46 -6.91
C ALA A 162 -1.40 12.61 -5.77
N CYS A 163 -1.07 12.96 -4.53
CA CYS A 163 -1.47 12.26 -3.32
C CYS A 163 -2.44 13.11 -2.48
N ASP A 164 -3.45 13.68 -3.13
CA ASP A 164 -4.44 14.54 -2.47
C ASP A 164 -5.54 13.72 -1.78
N LYS A 165 -5.84 12.54 -2.32
CA LYS A 165 -6.84 11.60 -1.79
C LYS A 165 -6.19 10.25 -1.55
N VAL A 166 -6.22 9.80 -0.29
CA VAL A 166 -5.60 8.56 0.15
C VAL A 166 -6.65 7.61 0.70
N GLU A 167 -6.60 6.36 0.24
CA GLU A 167 -7.34 5.26 0.82
C GLU A 167 -6.35 4.31 1.50
N PHE A 168 -6.55 4.08 2.80
CA PHE A 168 -5.71 3.14 3.55
C PHE A 168 -6.25 1.71 3.46
N ILE A 169 -5.33 0.75 3.45
CA ILE A 169 -5.64 -0.66 3.66
C ILE A 169 -4.77 -1.14 4.84
N VAL A 170 -5.42 -1.47 5.95
CA VAL A 170 -4.78 -2.01 7.15
C VAL A 170 -4.75 -3.52 7.02
N MET A 171 -3.55 -4.04 6.78
CA MET A 171 -3.31 -5.45 6.52
C MET A 171 -2.78 -6.20 7.75
N GLY A 172 -3.07 -7.50 7.78
CA GLY A 172 -2.62 -8.43 8.82
C GLY A 172 -3.72 -9.33 9.37
N GLY A 173 -4.95 -9.23 8.86
CA GLY A 173 -6.08 -10.13 9.11
C GLY A 173 -6.66 -10.15 10.53
N THR A 174 -5.88 -9.78 11.55
CA THR A 174 -6.28 -9.84 12.97
C THR A 174 -5.99 -8.55 13.72
N PHE A 175 -5.90 -7.41 13.02
CA PHE A 175 -5.67 -6.09 13.64
C PHE A 175 -6.60 -5.80 14.83
N MET A 176 -7.87 -6.19 14.73
CA MET A 176 -8.89 -6.00 15.77
C MET A 176 -8.68 -6.85 17.03
N CYS A 177 -7.77 -7.83 17.01
CA CYS A 177 -7.37 -8.60 18.18
C CYS A 177 -6.38 -7.83 19.08
N LEU A 178 -5.73 -6.80 18.55
CA LEU A 178 -4.75 -6.02 19.30
C LEU A 178 -5.42 -5.14 20.36
N SER A 179 -4.66 -4.74 21.39
CA SER A 179 -5.18 -3.89 22.46
C SER A 179 -5.75 -2.58 21.90
N GLU A 180 -6.79 -2.06 22.56
CA GLU A 180 -7.42 -0.78 22.20
C GLU A 180 -6.41 0.36 22.11
N GLU A 181 -5.44 0.42 23.04
CA GLU A 181 -4.35 1.41 23.02
C GLU A 181 -3.49 1.31 21.76
N TYR A 182 -3.14 0.09 21.32
CA TYR A 182 -2.35 -0.10 20.11
C TYR A 182 -3.16 0.28 18.87
N ARG A 183 -4.45 -0.09 18.84
CA ARG A 183 -5.34 0.23 17.71
C ARG A 183 -5.56 1.74 17.59
N ASP A 184 -5.77 2.44 18.71
CA ASP A 184 -5.84 3.91 18.76
C ASP A 184 -4.53 4.52 18.25
N TYR A 185 -3.39 4.15 18.83
CA TYR A 185 -2.07 4.63 18.38
C TYR A 185 -1.86 4.41 16.88
N PHE A 186 -2.22 3.23 16.37
CA PHE A 186 -2.01 2.87 14.99
C PHE A 186 -2.82 3.75 14.05
N ILE A 187 -4.14 3.83 14.25
CA ILE A 187 -5.05 4.61 13.40
C ILE A 187 -4.75 6.10 13.51
N ARG A 188 -4.54 6.61 14.72
CA ARG A 188 -4.15 8.00 14.96
C ARG A 188 -2.89 8.38 14.19
N SER A 189 -1.87 7.53 14.24
CA SER A 189 -0.62 7.75 13.51
C SER A 189 -0.79 7.78 11.99
N LEU A 190 -1.78 7.07 11.42
CA LEU A 190 -2.10 7.14 10.00
C LEU A 190 -2.69 8.52 9.63
N HIS A 191 -3.63 9.02 10.44
CA HIS A 191 -4.20 10.35 10.25
C HIS A 191 -3.17 11.46 10.46
N ASP A 192 -2.35 11.36 11.49
CA ASP A 192 -1.26 12.29 11.80
C ASP A 192 -0.22 12.36 10.67
N ALA A 193 0.07 11.23 10.01
CA ALA A 193 0.96 11.21 8.85
C ALA A 193 0.41 12.00 7.65
N LEU A 194 -0.91 12.13 7.54
CA LEU A 194 -1.57 12.93 6.50
C LEU A 194 -1.76 14.40 6.90
N SER A 195 -2.11 14.67 8.16
CA SER A 195 -2.39 16.02 8.66
C SER A 195 -1.11 16.79 9.00
N GLY A 196 -0.06 16.09 9.41
CA GLY A 196 1.15 16.68 9.98
C GLY A 196 1.00 17.13 11.44
N HIS A 197 -0.16 16.89 12.05
CA HIS A 197 -0.42 17.15 13.47
C HIS A 197 0.00 15.94 14.32
N THR A 198 0.23 16.16 15.61
CA THR A 198 0.47 15.09 16.58
C THR A 198 -0.72 15.03 17.53
N SER A 199 -1.56 14.01 17.38
CA SER A 199 -2.81 13.89 18.13
C SER A 199 -2.66 13.04 19.39
N GLN A 200 -3.53 13.22 20.37
CA GLN A 200 -3.54 12.44 21.62
C GLN A 200 -4.43 11.19 21.56
N ASN A 201 -5.44 11.20 20.70
CA ASN A 201 -6.38 10.09 20.47
C ASN A 201 -6.88 10.11 19.03
N VAL A 202 -7.57 9.04 18.61
CA VAL A 202 -8.09 8.93 17.24
C VAL A 202 -9.11 10.02 16.89
N ASP A 203 -9.99 10.42 17.81
CA ASP A 203 -11.05 11.41 17.51
C ASP A 203 -10.46 12.78 17.14
N GLU A 204 -9.42 13.19 17.85
CA GLU A 204 -8.64 14.38 17.52
C GLU A 204 -7.98 14.22 16.14
N ALA A 205 -7.33 13.09 15.90
CA ALA A 205 -6.63 12.82 14.64
C ALA A 205 -7.56 12.89 13.43
N VAL A 206 -8.75 12.29 13.53
CA VAL A 206 -9.79 12.32 12.50
C VAL A 206 -10.23 13.77 12.26
N SER A 207 -10.52 14.53 13.31
CA SER A 207 -10.95 15.93 13.23
C SER A 207 -9.92 16.83 12.52
N TYR A 208 -8.63 16.65 12.80
CA TYR A 208 -7.56 17.37 12.09
C TYR A 208 -7.34 16.86 10.66
N SER A 209 -7.51 15.56 10.43
CA SER A 209 -7.38 14.93 9.12
C SER A 209 -8.41 15.46 8.11
N GLU A 210 -9.64 15.78 8.56
CA GLU A 210 -10.69 16.38 7.72
C GLU A 210 -10.27 17.70 7.06
N ARG A 211 -9.43 18.49 7.76
CA ARG A 211 -8.92 19.80 7.34
C ARG A 211 -7.57 19.71 6.62
N SER A 212 -6.99 18.51 6.50
CA SER A 212 -5.71 18.32 5.81
C SER A 212 -5.83 18.55 4.30
N LYS A 213 -4.72 18.97 3.69
CA LYS A 213 -4.56 19.01 2.23
C LYS A 213 -4.64 17.61 1.62
N THR A 214 -4.02 16.62 2.27
CA THR A 214 -4.13 15.22 1.88
C THR A 214 -5.24 14.57 2.70
N LYS A 215 -6.34 14.22 2.03
CA LYS A 215 -7.53 13.67 2.68
C LYS A 215 -7.49 12.16 2.74
N CYS A 216 -7.83 11.60 3.90
CA CYS A 216 -8.24 10.21 3.99
C CYS A 216 -9.67 10.08 3.47
N VAL A 217 -9.86 9.39 2.33
CA VAL A 217 -11.19 9.16 1.75
C VAL A 217 -11.80 7.83 2.16
N GLY A 218 -11.01 6.97 2.80
CA GLY A 218 -11.49 5.71 3.35
C GLY A 218 -10.37 4.89 3.96
N ILE A 219 -10.74 4.08 4.95
CA ILE A 219 -9.89 3.05 5.53
C ILE A 219 -10.56 1.69 5.32
N THR A 220 -9.81 0.76 4.75
CA THR A 220 -10.15 -0.66 4.67
C THR A 220 -9.45 -1.40 5.81
N ILE A 221 -10.20 -2.16 6.61
CA ILE A 221 -9.63 -3.00 7.67
C ILE A 221 -9.90 -4.46 7.32
N GLU A 222 -8.82 -5.24 7.22
CA GLU A 222 -8.90 -6.70 7.12
C GLU A 222 -9.16 -7.31 8.49
N THR A 223 -10.12 -8.23 8.56
CA THR A 223 -10.51 -8.87 9.81
C THR A 223 -11.03 -10.30 9.61
N ARG A 224 -11.14 -11.03 10.71
CA ARG A 224 -11.86 -12.31 10.77
C ARG A 224 -13.34 -12.05 11.13
N PRO A 225 -14.27 -12.93 10.70
CA PRO A 225 -15.71 -12.78 10.98
C PRO A 225 -16.05 -12.68 12.47
N ASP A 226 -15.33 -13.42 13.33
CA ASP A 226 -15.48 -13.43 14.78
C ASP A 226 -15.02 -12.12 15.45
N TYR A 227 -14.35 -11.23 14.71
CA TYR A 227 -13.97 -9.88 15.13
C TYR A 227 -14.83 -8.77 14.48
N CYS A 228 -16.03 -9.11 14.03
CA CYS A 228 -17.03 -8.17 13.50
C CYS A 228 -18.27 -8.03 14.42
N LEU A 229 -18.09 -8.22 15.73
CA LEU A 229 -19.15 -7.98 16.72
C LEU A 229 -19.47 -6.50 16.85
N LYS A 230 -20.64 -6.17 17.42
CA LYS A 230 -21.13 -4.79 17.60
C LYS A 230 -20.09 -3.83 18.20
N LYS A 231 -19.34 -4.27 19.23
CA LYS A 231 -18.25 -3.47 19.83
C LYS A 231 -17.17 -3.12 18.79
N HIS A 232 -16.69 -4.11 18.05
CA HIS A 232 -15.65 -3.93 17.04
C HIS A 232 -16.11 -3.03 15.89
N LEU A 233 -17.36 -3.19 15.43
CA LEU A 233 -17.94 -2.35 14.39
C LEU A 233 -18.05 -0.88 14.85
N SER A 234 -18.47 -0.62 16.09
CA SER A 234 -18.50 0.74 16.65
C SER A 234 -17.11 1.37 16.72
N GLU A 235 -16.08 0.61 17.09
CA GLU A 235 -14.69 1.07 17.09
C GLU A 235 -14.20 1.38 15.67
N MET A 236 -14.49 0.51 14.70
CA MET A 236 -14.16 0.73 13.30
C MET A 236 -14.81 1.99 12.72
N LEU A 237 -16.07 2.28 13.08
CA LEU A 237 -16.73 3.53 12.72
C LEU A 237 -15.99 4.74 13.30
N ARG A 238 -15.60 4.68 14.57
CA ARG A 238 -14.80 5.72 15.24
C ARG A 238 -13.44 5.93 14.57
N TYR A 239 -12.83 4.87 14.05
CA TYR A 239 -11.58 4.93 13.31
C TYR A 239 -11.70 5.59 11.93
N GLY A 240 -12.91 5.89 11.43
CA GLY A 240 -13.12 6.35 10.05
C GLY A 240 -13.03 5.21 9.02
N CYS A 241 -13.23 3.96 9.46
CA CYS A 241 -13.31 2.82 8.54
C CYS A 241 -14.57 2.91 7.68
N THR A 242 -14.41 2.58 6.40
CA THR A 242 -15.51 2.62 5.41
C THR A 242 -15.73 1.27 4.73
N ARG A 243 -14.71 0.40 4.74
CA ARG A 243 -14.73 -0.90 4.10
C ARG A 243 -14.12 -1.97 5.00
N LEU A 244 -14.81 -3.11 5.10
CA LEU A 244 -14.33 -4.29 5.81
C LEU A 244 -14.02 -5.37 4.80
N GLU A 245 -12.82 -5.95 4.94
CA GLU A 245 -12.43 -7.14 4.20
C GLU A 245 -12.42 -8.33 5.16
N ILE A 246 -13.33 -9.28 4.92
CA ILE A 246 -13.59 -10.38 5.84
C ILE A 246 -13.05 -11.66 5.21
N GLY A 247 -12.15 -12.33 5.92
CA GLY A 247 -11.56 -13.61 5.52
C GLY A 247 -12.53 -14.78 5.64
N VAL A 248 -13.47 -14.92 4.70
CA VAL A 248 -14.46 -16.02 4.64
C VAL A 248 -13.79 -17.33 4.23
N GLN A 249 -13.03 -17.27 3.13
CA GLN A 249 -12.28 -18.36 2.51
C GLN A 249 -13.16 -19.44 1.89
N SER A 250 -14.05 -20.05 2.67
CA SER A 250 -15.01 -21.06 2.22
C SER A 250 -16.39 -20.81 2.85
N VAL A 251 -17.44 -21.21 2.13
CA VAL A 251 -18.83 -21.23 2.60
C VAL A 251 -19.26 -22.60 3.12
N TYR A 252 -18.35 -23.56 3.16
CA TYR A 252 -18.60 -24.92 3.64
C TYR A 252 -18.04 -25.12 5.05
N GLU A 253 -18.87 -25.63 5.97
CA GLU A 253 -18.52 -25.79 7.39
C GLU A 253 -17.47 -26.89 7.62
N ASP A 254 -17.48 -27.94 6.82
CA ASP A 254 -16.48 -29.00 6.85
C ASP A 254 -15.09 -28.47 6.46
N VAL A 255 -14.98 -27.69 5.39
CA VAL A 255 -13.72 -27.06 4.97
C VAL A 255 -13.21 -26.12 6.06
N ALA A 256 -14.08 -25.28 6.64
CA ALA A 256 -13.68 -24.36 7.71
C ALA A 256 -13.16 -25.09 8.96
N ARG A 257 -13.78 -26.22 9.31
CA ARG A 257 -13.35 -27.07 10.43
C ARG A 257 -12.02 -27.77 10.12
N ASP A 258 -11.93 -28.44 8.98
CA ASP A 258 -10.81 -29.31 8.63
C ASP A 258 -9.53 -28.48 8.33
N THR A 259 -9.67 -27.25 7.84
CA THR A 259 -8.55 -26.30 7.66
C THR A 259 -8.19 -25.51 8.92
N ASN A 260 -8.82 -25.82 10.06
CA ASN A 260 -8.60 -25.15 11.33
C ASN A 260 -8.78 -23.62 11.25
N ARG A 261 -9.86 -23.17 10.60
CA ARG A 261 -10.12 -21.74 10.35
C ARG A 261 -10.45 -20.94 11.61
N GLY A 262 -11.03 -21.62 12.61
CA GLY A 262 -11.38 -21.06 13.92
C GLY A 262 -12.62 -20.16 13.92
N HIS A 263 -13.52 -20.29 12.93
CA HIS A 263 -14.87 -19.71 12.93
C HIS A 263 -15.82 -20.59 12.10
N THR A 264 -17.13 -20.38 12.26
CA THR A 264 -18.19 -21.06 11.47
C THR A 264 -18.65 -20.20 10.29
N VAL A 265 -19.36 -20.79 9.34
CA VAL A 265 -20.03 -20.07 8.24
C VAL A 265 -21.18 -19.24 8.79
N LYS A 266 -21.88 -19.72 9.82
CA LYS A 266 -22.89 -18.91 10.53
C LYS A 266 -22.33 -17.58 11.05
N ALA A 267 -21.13 -17.59 11.64
CA ALA A 267 -20.47 -16.37 12.12
C ALA A 267 -20.16 -15.39 10.96
N VAL A 268 -19.85 -15.91 9.77
CA VAL A 268 -19.69 -15.09 8.55
C VAL A 268 -21.01 -14.40 8.20
N CYS A 269 -22.12 -15.14 8.14
CA CYS A 269 -23.43 -14.56 7.82
C CYS A 269 -23.82 -13.44 8.80
N GLU A 270 -23.64 -13.67 10.10
CA GLU A 270 -23.90 -12.68 11.15
C GLU A 270 -22.99 -11.46 11.02
N SER A 271 -21.70 -11.67 10.73
CA SER A 271 -20.76 -10.57 10.50
C SER A 271 -21.16 -9.70 9.32
N PHE A 272 -21.65 -10.30 8.23
CA PHE A 272 -22.08 -9.59 7.03
C PHE A 272 -23.34 -8.78 7.31
N HIS A 273 -24.32 -9.38 7.97
CA HIS A 273 -25.56 -8.70 8.35
C HIS A 273 -25.27 -7.47 9.21
N MET A 274 -24.53 -7.63 10.32
CA MET A 274 -24.19 -6.52 11.21
C MET A 274 -23.36 -5.43 10.52
N SER A 275 -22.40 -5.83 9.67
CA SER A 275 -21.53 -4.88 8.95
C SER A 275 -22.33 -4.07 7.92
N LYS A 276 -23.27 -4.71 7.21
CA LYS A 276 -24.13 -4.05 6.23
C LYS A 276 -25.12 -3.11 6.89
N ASP A 277 -25.74 -3.52 8.00
CA ASP A 277 -26.66 -2.70 8.77
C ASP A 277 -25.95 -1.46 9.36
N ALA A 278 -24.67 -1.59 9.73
CA ALA A 278 -23.83 -0.48 10.17
C ALA A 278 -23.35 0.43 9.01
N GLY A 279 -23.64 0.10 7.75
CA GLY A 279 -23.32 0.91 6.58
C GLY A 279 -21.94 0.67 5.95
N PHE A 280 -21.22 -0.39 6.35
CA PHE A 280 -19.91 -0.70 5.76
C PHE A 280 -20.01 -1.29 4.36
N LYS A 281 -19.04 -0.95 3.49
CA LYS A 281 -18.76 -1.77 2.31
C LYS A 281 -18.12 -3.07 2.78
N VAL A 282 -18.75 -4.21 2.51
CA VAL A 282 -18.22 -5.53 2.86
C VAL A 282 -17.61 -6.17 1.62
N VAL A 283 -16.38 -6.67 1.76
CA VAL A 283 -15.66 -7.47 0.78
C VAL A 283 -15.35 -8.83 1.41
N ALA A 284 -15.67 -9.90 0.70
CA ALA A 284 -15.35 -11.25 1.12
C ALA A 284 -14.03 -11.67 0.45
N HIS A 285 -13.07 -12.14 1.23
CA HIS A 285 -11.93 -12.87 0.69
C HIS A 285 -12.30 -14.35 0.58
N MET A 286 -12.22 -14.90 -0.63
CA MET A 286 -12.60 -16.28 -0.97
C MET A 286 -11.37 -17.01 -1.51
N MET A 287 -11.21 -18.28 -1.14
CA MET A 287 -10.09 -19.12 -1.59
C MET A 287 -10.65 -20.36 -2.28
N PRO A 288 -10.58 -20.43 -3.63
CA PRO A 288 -10.80 -21.69 -4.33
C PRO A 288 -9.65 -22.66 -4.04
N ASP A 289 -9.85 -23.95 -4.36
CA ASP A 289 -8.82 -25.00 -4.25
C ASP A 289 -8.32 -25.25 -2.81
N LEU A 290 -9.22 -25.11 -1.82
CA LEU A 290 -8.95 -25.51 -0.44
C LEU A 290 -9.00 -27.04 -0.31
N PRO A 291 -8.31 -27.62 0.71
CA PRO A 291 -8.39 -29.05 0.98
C PRO A 291 -9.84 -29.54 1.05
N ASN A 292 -10.09 -30.70 0.45
CA ASN A 292 -11.40 -31.36 0.37
C ASN A 292 -12.48 -30.62 -0.45
N VAL A 293 -12.14 -29.57 -1.20
CA VAL A 293 -13.07 -28.91 -2.15
C VAL A 293 -12.82 -29.43 -3.56
N GLY A 294 -13.82 -30.07 -4.16
CA GLY A 294 -13.72 -30.60 -5.53
C GLY A 294 -13.90 -29.51 -6.59
N TRP A 295 -13.48 -29.79 -7.84
CA TRP A 295 -13.59 -28.83 -8.96
C TRP A 295 -15.03 -28.38 -9.26
N LYS A 296 -16.04 -29.19 -8.92
CA LYS A 296 -17.46 -28.84 -9.10
C LYS A 296 -18.01 -27.92 -8.00
N GLU A 297 -17.25 -27.72 -6.94
CA GLU A 297 -17.60 -26.94 -5.75
C GLU A 297 -16.79 -25.62 -5.66
N ILE A 298 -15.88 -25.41 -6.61
CA ILE A 298 -15.18 -24.15 -6.87
C ILE A 298 -16.05 -23.23 -7.72
#